data_AF-A0A060Z9E9-F1
#
_entry.id   AF-A0A060Z9E9-F1
#
_cell.length_a   1.000
_cell.length_b   1.000
_cell.length_c   1.000
_cell.angle_alpha   90.00
_cell.angle_beta   90.00
_cell.angle_gamma   90.00
#
_symmetry.space_group_name_H-M   'P 1'
#
loop_
_entity.id
_entity.type
_entity.pdbx_description
1 polymer ?
#
loop_
_entity_poly.entity_id
_entity_poly.type
_entity_poly.pdbx_seq_one_letter_code
_entity_poly.pdbx_strand_id
1 'polypeptide(L)'
;YVNSHPLSTVQVNTVSIGTVATEIQSALADNILATGVMATLLAADGVYFPYEEECSHRLVREIGNVTEAVEITFQFACKPDSVESE
;
A
#
# COMPACT_ATOMS: atom_id res chain seq x y z
N TYR A 1 -15.57 -14.62 -8.99
CA TYR A 1 -15.38 -13.38 -9.79
C TYR A 1 -14.57 -12.42 -8.95
N VAL A 2 -13.24 -12.48 -9.07
CA VAL A 2 -12.32 -11.59 -8.35
C VAL A 2 -12.09 -10.40 -9.26
N ASN A 3 -12.44 -9.20 -8.79
CA ASN A 3 -12.39 -7.99 -9.58
C ASN A 3 -10.91 -7.57 -9.71
N SER A 4 -10.28 -7.94 -10.81
CA SER A 4 -8.90 -7.55 -11.17
C SER A 4 -8.90 -6.19 -11.85
N HIS A 5 -9.31 -5.14 -11.13
CA HIS A 5 -9.15 -3.76 -11.58
C HIS A 5 -8.31 -3.03 -10.54
N PRO A 6 -7.12 -2.51 -10.89
CA PRO A 6 -6.37 -1.66 -9.97
C PRO A 6 -7.25 -0.47 -9.60
N LEU A 7 -7.32 -0.15 -8.32
CA LEU A 7 -8.03 1.01 -7.80
C LEU A 7 -7.39 2.26 -8.42
N SER A 8 -7.95 2.75 -9.53
CA SER A 8 -7.61 4.08 -10.02
C SER A 8 -8.13 5.08 -9.01
N THR A 9 -7.24 5.70 -8.24
CA THR A 9 -7.55 6.80 -7.35
C THR A 9 -7.91 8.03 -8.18
N VAL A 10 -9.18 8.10 -8.58
CA VAL A 10 -9.73 9.29 -9.25
C VAL A 10 -10.14 10.30 -8.18
N GLN A 11 -9.44 11.43 -8.14
CA GLN A 11 -9.79 12.55 -7.26
C GLN A 11 -10.79 13.48 -7.97
N VAL A 12 -11.84 13.89 -7.26
CA VAL A 12 -12.86 14.84 -7.73
C VAL A 12 -12.89 16.04 -6.80
N ASN A 13 -12.54 17.23 -7.31
CA ASN A 13 -12.59 18.49 -6.56
C ASN A 13 -13.73 19.40 -7.07
N THR A 14 -14.50 19.97 -6.14
CA THR A 14 -15.46 21.04 -6.42
C THR A 14 -14.80 22.39 -6.14
N VAL A 15 -14.78 23.28 -7.14
CA VAL A 15 -13.99 24.52 -7.09
C VAL A 15 -14.80 25.74 -7.57
N SER A 16 -14.39 26.93 -7.16
CA SER A 16 -14.94 28.20 -7.66
C SER A 16 -14.28 28.58 -8.98
N ILE A 17 -15.03 29.16 -9.93
CA ILE A 17 -14.50 29.50 -11.26
C ILE A 17 -13.29 30.45 -11.20
N GLY A 18 -13.22 31.32 -10.19
CA GLY A 18 -12.09 32.23 -9.99
C GLY A 18 -10.81 31.57 -9.46
N THR A 19 -10.90 30.35 -8.93
CA THR A 19 -9.76 29.62 -8.34
C THR A 19 -9.41 28.34 -9.10
N VAL A 20 -10.13 28.00 -10.18
CA VAL A 20 -9.90 26.79 -11.01
C VAL A 20 -8.44 26.64 -11.41
N ALA A 21 -7.78 27.72 -11.84
CA ALA A 21 -6.38 27.65 -12.29
C ALA A 21 -5.43 27.22 -11.16
N THR A 22 -5.59 27.80 -9.97
CA THR A 22 -4.77 27.46 -8.79
C THR A 22 -5.07 26.05 -8.29
N GLU A 23 -6.34 25.64 -8.31
CA GLU A 23 -6.77 24.30 -7.90
C GLU A 23 -6.25 23.22 -8.85
N ILE A 24 -6.30 23.47 -10.18
CA ILE A 24 -5.66 22.59 -11.17
C ILE A 24 -4.16 22.53 -10.93
N GLN A 25 -3.49 23.66 -10.73
CA GLN A 25 -2.05 23.65 -10.45
C GLN A 25 -1.73 22.91 -9.15
N SER A 26 -2.55 23.04 -8.11
CA SER A 26 -2.37 22.33 -6.85
C SER A 26 -2.62 20.83 -6.99
N ALA A 27 -3.61 20.41 -7.78
CA ALA A 27 -3.88 19.00 -8.06
C ALA A 27 -2.80 18.38 -8.98
N LEU A 28 -2.23 19.16 -9.89
CA LEU A 28 -1.10 18.71 -10.73
C LEU A 28 0.24 18.76 -9.98
N ALA A 29 0.32 19.60 -8.95
CA ALA A 29 1.44 19.64 -8.01
C ALA A 29 1.35 18.52 -6.98
N ASP A 30 0.46 17.54 -7.18
CA ASP A 30 0.52 16.23 -6.54
C ASP A 30 2.00 15.86 -6.33
N ASN A 31 2.43 15.86 -5.06
CA ASN A 31 3.80 15.53 -4.65
C ASN A 31 4.05 14.02 -4.82
N ILE A 32 3.65 13.48 -5.98
CA ILE A 32 3.90 12.12 -6.39
C ILE A 32 5.40 12.02 -6.64
N LEU A 33 6.05 11.32 -5.72
CA LEU A 33 7.47 11.01 -5.78
C LEU A 33 7.73 9.84 -6.74
N ALA A 34 6.78 8.90 -6.84
CA ALA A 34 6.91 7.71 -7.67
C ALA A 34 5.53 7.14 -8.06
N THR A 35 5.46 6.50 -9.22
CA THR A 35 4.25 5.83 -9.75
C THR A 35 4.52 4.35 -10.00
N GLY A 36 3.51 3.50 -9.91
CA GLY A 36 3.64 2.05 -10.16
C GLY A 36 4.51 1.33 -9.13
N VAL A 37 4.57 1.85 -7.90
CA VAL A 37 5.42 1.30 -6.85
C VAL A 37 4.85 -0.01 -6.32
N MET A 38 5.74 -0.99 -6.14
CA MET A 38 5.45 -2.24 -5.47
C MET A 38 6.30 -2.32 -4.20
N ALA A 39 5.65 -2.50 -3.05
CA ALA A 39 6.32 -2.73 -1.78
C ALA A 39 6.46 -4.24 -1.55
N THR A 40 7.67 -4.68 -1.18
CA THR A 40 7.92 -6.06 -0.75
C THR A 40 8.46 -6.02 0.67
N LEU A 41 7.81 -6.76 1.57
CA LEU A 41 8.22 -6.92 2.94
C LEU A 41 8.63 -8.38 3.17
N LEU A 42 9.80 -8.56 3.77
CA LEU A 42 10.36 -9.86 4.11
C LEU A 42 10.41 -9.99 5.62
N ALA A 43 9.76 -11.03 6.13
CA ALA A 43 9.77 -11.41 7.52
C ALA A 43 10.98 -12.30 7.82
N ALA A 44 11.54 -12.15 9.01
CA ALA A 44 12.54 -13.09 9.53
C ALA A 44 11.91 -14.47 9.74
N ASP A 45 12.75 -15.50 9.86
CA ASP A 45 12.26 -16.82 10.23
C ASP A 45 11.54 -16.77 11.59
N GLY A 46 10.48 -17.57 11.72
CA GLY A 46 9.57 -17.49 12.85
C GLY A 46 8.55 -16.34 12.78
N VAL A 47 8.61 -15.41 11.81
CA VAL A 47 7.58 -14.37 11.60
C VAL A 47 6.83 -14.61 10.30
N TYR A 48 5.52 -14.40 10.29
CA TYR A 48 4.68 -14.58 9.10
C TYR A 48 3.55 -13.53 9.02
N PHE A 49 2.94 -13.42 7.85
CA PHE A 49 1.81 -12.53 7.59
C PHE A 49 0.51 -13.34 7.63
N PRO A 50 -0.33 -13.18 8.67
CA PRO A 50 -1.42 -14.14 8.97
C PRO A 50 -2.60 -14.08 8.00
N TYR A 51 -2.71 -13.03 7.18
CA TYR A 51 -3.81 -12.84 6.23
C TYR A 51 -3.41 -13.09 4.78
N GLU A 52 -2.19 -13.54 4.54
CA GLU A 52 -1.76 -13.93 3.19
C GLU A 52 -2.17 -15.40 2.93
N GLU A 53 -2.62 -15.67 1.71
CA GLU A 53 -3.13 -17.00 1.32
C GLU A 53 -2.05 -18.08 1.44
N GLU A 54 -0.79 -17.69 1.25
CA GLU A 54 0.37 -18.53 1.52
C GLU A 54 0.96 -18.16 2.88
N CYS A 55 1.31 -19.17 3.69
CA CYS A 55 2.17 -18.99 4.88
C CYS A 55 3.59 -18.61 4.45
N SER A 56 3.70 -17.40 3.91
CA SER A 56 4.87 -16.85 3.27
C SER A 56 5.53 -15.86 4.22
N HIS A 57 6.86 -15.90 4.24
CA HIS A 57 7.68 -14.87 4.87
C HIS A 57 7.76 -13.60 4.00
N ARG A 58 7.01 -13.53 2.90
CA ARG A 58 7.04 -12.44 1.94
C ARG A 58 5.64 -11.90 1.68
N LEU A 59 5.47 -10.61 1.92
CA LEU A 59 4.28 -9.83 1.59
C LEU A 59 4.60 -8.89 0.44
N VAL A 60 3.79 -8.91 -0.62
CA VAL A 60 3.92 -8.01 -1.77
C VAL A 60 2.63 -7.22 -1.93
N ARG A 61 2.74 -5.89 -1.99
CA ARG A 61 1.59 -5.00 -2.21
C ARG A 61 1.90 -4.01 -3.31
N GLU A 62 0.95 -3.88 -4.23
CA GLU A 62 0.92 -2.78 -5.21
C GLU A 62 0.47 -1.51 -4.48
N ILE A 63 1.36 -0.51 -4.42
CA ILE A 63 1.11 0.78 -3.76
C ILE A 63 0.63 1.82 -4.78
N GLY A 64 1.05 1.69 -6.04
CA GLY A 64 0.69 2.64 -7.09
C GLY A 64 1.46 3.95 -6.95
N ASN A 65 0.76 5.06 -6.73
CA ASN A 65 1.37 6.39 -6.62
C ASN A 65 1.79 6.67 -5.17
N VAL A 66 3.05 7.04 -4.98
CA VAL A 66 3.64 7.36 -3.67
C VAL A 66 3.83 8.87 -3.56
N THR A 67 3.33 9.45 -2.48
CA THR A 67 3.59 10.82 -2.06
C THR A 67 4.35 10.83 -0.73
N GLU A 68 4.85 11.99 -0.30
CA GLU A 68 5.52 12.14 1.01
C GLU A 68 4.64 11.72 2.21
N ALA A 69 3.32 11.73 2.03
CA ALA A 69 2.35 11.41 3.08
C ALA A 69 1.94 9.91 3.11
N VAL A 70 2.45 9.08 2.20
CA VAL A 70 2.06 7.67 2.14
C VAL A 70 2.62 6.90 3.34
N GLU A 71 1.72 6.23 4.07
CA GLU A 71 2.04 5.33 5.16
C GLU A 71 1.49 3.93 4.86
N ILE A 72 2.29 2.90 5.13
CA ILE A 72 1.92 1.50 4.92
C ILE A 72 2.00 0.77 6.26
N THR A 73 0.87 0.23 6.71
CA THR A 73 0.80 -0.59 7.93
C THR A 73 0.43 -2.03 7.56
N PHE A 74 1.04 -2.99 8.24
CA PHE A 74 0.77 -4.42 8.06
C PHE A 74 0.80 -5.13 9.41
N GLN A 75 0.02 -6.21 9.51
CA GLN A 75 0.04 -7.08 10.67
C GLN A 75 0.96 -8.27 10.40
N PHE A 76 1.72 -8.66 11.42
CA PHE A 76 2.53 -9.87 11.43
C PHE A 76 2.27 -10.66 12.72
N ALA A 77 2.63 -11.94 12.70
CA ALA A 77 2.56 -12.82 13.85
C ALA A 77 3.84 -13.67 13.95
N CYS A 78 4.14 -14.13 15.17
CA CYS A 78 5.24 -15.06 15.42
C CYS A 78 4.72 -16.50 15.43
N LYS A 79 5.45 -17.41 14.81
CA LYS A 79 5.25 -18.85 14.97
C LYS A 79 5.56 -19.20 16.44
N PRO A 80 4.75 -20.05 17.08
CA PRO A 80 5.07 -20.52 18.42
C PRO A 80 6.38 -21.31 18.37
N ASP A 81 7.22 -21.17 19.41
CA ASP A 81 8.39 -22.03 19.57
C ASP A 81 7.94 -23.49 19.55
N SER A 82 8.57 -24.29 18.70
CA SER A 82 8.34 -25.73 18.70
C SER A 82 8.92 -26.27 19.99
N VAL A 83 8.08 -26.41 21.02
CA VAL A 83 8.42 -27.24 22.17
C VAL A 83 8.45 -28.67 21.66
N GLU A 84 9.66 -29.18 21.39
CA GLU A 84 9.89 -30.62 21.26
C GLU A 84 9.42 -31.24 22.58
N SER A 85 8.25 -31.87 22.57
CA SER A 85 7.82 -32.72 23.67
C SER A 85 8.69 -33.97 23.63
N GLU A 86 9.62 -34.08 24.58
CA GLU A 86 10.33 -35.32 24.93
C GLU A 86 9.37 -36.47 25.29
#